data_AF-A0A3B9ZXY7-F1
#
_entry.id   AF-A0A3B9ZXY7-F1
#
_cell.length_a   1.000
_cell.length_b   1.000
_cell.length_c   1.000
_cell.angle_alpha   90.00
_cell.angle_beta   90.00
_cell.angle_gamma   90.00
#
_symmetry.space_group_name_H-M   'P 1'
#
loop_
_entity.id
_entity.type
_entity.pdbx_description
1 polymer ?
#
loop_
_entity_poly.entity_id
_entity_poly.type
_entity_poly.pdbx_seq_one_letter_code
_entity_poly.pdbx_strand_id
1 'polypeptide(L)'
;MNKSRKGFTLVEVTLVVLIISILVVVGVPQYKKSMETSWAATAAGIAFMVANANRRFNLENPGLYASGDLTACPATPGVCVKGATSACNLISCGYITNFPFSKMPYNYLAINPNTGSNRQLSRAVRSDSARYPCPTTALYYSWGYLCYTDGSCQAQGSAPRPP
;
A
#
# COMPACT_ATOMS: atom_id res chain seq x y z
N MET A 1 -21.88 -33.92 -47.62
CA MET A 1 -20.66 -34.44 -46.97
C MET A 1 -20.71 -34.05 -45.49
N ASN A 2 -21.29 -34.90 -44.63
CA ASN A 2 -21.52 -34.58 -43.22
C ASN A 2 -20.31 -34.99 -42.38
N LYS A 3 -19.54 -34.00 -41.91
CA LYS A 3 -18.46 -34.22 -40.94
C LYS A 3 -19.09 -34.55 -39.59
N SER A 4 -18.97 -35.80 -39.15
CA SER A 4 -19.31 -36.21 -37.78
C SER A 4 -18.48 -35.38 -36.79
N ARG A 5 -19.14 -34.64 -35.89
CA ARG A 5 -18.47 -33.91 -34.81
C ARG A 5 -18.12 -34.93 -33.72
N LYS A 6 -16.83 -35.20 -33.53
CA LYS A 6 -16.35 -35.99 -32.39
C LYS A 6 -16.61 -35.19 -31.11
N GLY A 7 -17.40 -35.75 -30.20
CA GLY A 7 -17.59 -35.20 -28.85
C GLY A 7 -16.42 -35.58 -27.93
N PHE A 8 -16.18 -34.77 -26.90
CA PHE A 8 -15.24 -35.08 -25.83
C PHE A 8 -15.75 -36.23 -24.98
N THR A 9 -14.85 -37.10 -24.50
CA THR A 9 -15.23 -38.19 -23.58
C THR A 9 -15.36 -37.66 -22.16
N LEU A 10 -16.24 -38.28 -21.35
CA LEU A 10 -16.44 -37.88 -19.95
C LEU A 10 -15.15 -38.03 -19.12
N VAL A 11 -14.35 -39.07 -19.42
CA VAL A 11 -13.06 -39.34 -18.76
C VAL A 11 -12.04 -38.24 -19.06
N GLU A 12 -12.02 -37.73 -20.29
CA GLU A 12 -11.09 -36.67 -20.70
C GLU A 12 -11.35 -35.37 -19.95
N VAL A 13 -12.61 -35.00 -19.78
CA VAL A 13 -12.98 -33.80 -19.02
C VAL A 13 -12.70 -33.99 -17.52
N THR A 14 -12.97 -35.17 -16.96
CA THR A 14 -12.75 -35.43 -15.53
C THR A 14 -11.27 -35.44 -15.15
N LEU A 15 -10.39 -35.99 -15.99
CA LEU A 15 -8.95 -35.99 -15.74
C LEU A 15 -8.35 -34.58 -15.84
N VAL A 16 -8.83 -33.76 -16.79
CA VAL A 16 -8.43 -32.34 -16.91
C VAL A 16 -8.82 -31.55 -15.66
N VAL A 17 -10.06 -31.70 -15.17
CA VAL A 17 -10.50 -31.00 -13.94
C VAL A 17 -9.70 -31.46 -12.73
N LEU A 18 -9.38 -32.76 -12.63
CA LEU A 18 -8.53 -33.31 -11.57
C LEU A 18 -7.14 -32.65 -11.56
N ILE A 19 -6.46 -32.58 -12.71
CA ILE A 19 -5.14 -31.95 -12.78
C ILE A 19 -5.22 -30.45 -12.42
N ILE A 20 -6.22 -29.72 -12.94
CA ILE A 20 -6.39 -28.29 -12.64
C ILE A 20 -6.61 -28.07 -11.14
N SER A 21 -7.38 -28.92 -10.46
CA SER A 21 -7.63 -28.79 -9.03
C SER A 21 -6.36 -28.84 -8.19
N ILE A 22 -5.42 -29.72 -8.54
CA ILE A 22 -4.13 -29.87 -7.84
C ILE A 22 -3.28 -28.62 -8.06
N LEU A 23 -3.22 -28.12 -9.31
CA LEU A 23 -2.46 -26.92 -9.65
C LEU A 23 -3.00 -25.68 -8.93
N VAL A 24 -4.31 -25.55 -8.78
CA VAL A 24 -4.93 -24.41 -8.08
C VAL A 24 -4.58 -24.40 -6.60
N VAL A 25 -4.61 -25.56 -5.93
CA VAL A 25 -4.29 -25.67 -4.49
C VAL A 25 -2.87 -25.19 -4.20
N VAL A 26 -1.89 -25.50 -5.05
CA VAL A 26 -0.49 -25.06 -4.86
C VAL A 26 -0.22 -23.67 -5.42
N GLY A 27 -0.89 -23.28 -6.51
CA GLY A 27 -0.63 -22.02 -7.22
C GLY A 27 -1.21 -20.80 -6.52
N VAL A 28 -2.43 -20.90 -5.98
CA VAL A 28 -3.12 -19.78 -5.32
C VAL A 28 -2.36 -19.20 -4.12
N PRO A 29 -1.85 -19.99 -3.15
CA PRO A 29 -1.13 -19.42 -2.01
C PRO A 29 0.18 -18.74 -2.42
N GLN A 30 0.89 -19.28 -3.42
CA GLN A 30 2.11 -18.67 -3.95
C GLN A 30 1.81 -17.34 -4.64
N TYR A 31 0.75 -17.30 -5.46
CA TYR A 31 0.31 -16.07 -6.12
C TYR A 31 -0.06 -14.98 -5.12
N LYS A 32 -0.84 -15.32 -4.07
CA LYS A 32 -1.21 -14.36 -3.01
C LYS A 32 0.01 -13.80 -2.30
N LYS A 33 0.99 -14.64 -1.94
CA LYS A 33 2.24 -14.18 -1.32
C LYS A 33 3.00 -13.21 -2.23
N SER A 34 3.14 -13.54 -3.51
CA SER A 34 3.81 -12.68 -4.48
C SER A 34 3.13 -11.32 -4.62
N MET A 35 1.80 -11.30 -4.73
CA MET A 35 1.02 -10.06 -4.78
C MET A 35 1.20 -9.20 -3.53
N GLU A 36 1.14 -9.80 -2.33
CA GLU A 36 1.33 -9.07 -1.08
C GLU A 36 2.75 -8.49 -0.97
N THR A 37 3.77 -9.22 -1.42
CA THR A 37 5.14 -8.67 -1.47
C THR A 37 5.29 -7.51 -2.45
N SER A 38 4.61 -7.55 -3.60
CA SER A 38 4.60 -6.43 -4.57
C SER A 38 3.90 -5.19 -4.00
N TRP A 39 2.79 -5.38 -3.28
CA TRP A 39 2.10 -4.29 -2.59
C TRP A 39 2.94 -3.71 -1.46
N ALA A 40 3.63 -4.55 -0.70
CA ALA A 40 4.53 -4.12 0.36
C ALA A 40 5.70 -3.29 -0.20
N ALA A 41 6.35 -3.74 -1.28
CA ALA A 41 7.40 -2.97 -1.95
C ALA A 41 6.90 -1.60 -2.46
N THR A 42 5.70 -1.57 -3.05
CA THR A 42 5.06 -0.31 -3.48
C THR A 42 4.79 0.60 -2.28
N ALA A 43 4.29 0.05 -1.17
CA ALA A 43 4.01 0.79 0.03
C ALA A 43 5.26 1.37 0.68
N ALA A 44 6.38 0.64 0.67
CA ALA A 44 7.68 1.14 1.12
C ALA A 44 8.12 2.38 0.31
N GLY A 45 8.03 2.32 -1.02
CA GLY A 45 8.37 3.43 -1.89
C GLY A 45 7.48 4.65 -1.66
N ILE A 46 6.17 4.46 -1.52
CA ILE A 46 5.23 5.55 -1.25
C ILE A 46 5.47 6.15 0.14
N ALA A 47 5.70 5.32 1.17
CA ALA A 47 6.04 5.82 2.50
C ALA A 47 7.30 6.71 2.47
N PHE A 48 8.33 6.30 1.74
CA PHE A 48 9.54 7.11 1.55
C PHE A 48 9.25 8.43 0.82
N MET A 49 8.43 8.40 -0.24
CA MET A 49 7.99 9.63 -0.94
C MET A 49 7.25 10.58 0.00
N VAL A 50 6.34 10.08 0.84
CA VAL A 50 5.62 10.89 1.83
C VAL A 50 6.58 11.48 2.86
N ALA A 51 7.56 10.71 3.35
CA ALA A 51 8.56 11.22 4.29
C ALA A 51 9.38 12.36 3.67
N ASN A 52 9.81 12.21 2.41
CA ASN A 52 10.53 13.25 1.69
C ASN A 52 9.66 14.48 1.43
N ALA A 53 8.38 14.29 1.09
CA ALA A 53 7.43 15.38 0.96
C ALA A 53 7.28 16.17 2.28
N ASN A 54 7.18 15.46 3.41
CA ASN A 54 7.12 16.08 4.74
C ASN A 54 8.40 16.84 5.10
N ARG A 55 9.56 16.28 4.74
CA ARG A 55 10.85 16.97 4.91
C ARG A 55 10.93 18.23 4.07
N ARG A 56 10.50 18.19 2.81
CA ARG A 56 10.45 19.35 1.92
C ARG A 56 9.49 20.43 2.44
N PHE A 57 8.32 20.03 2.92
CA PHE A 57 7.37 20.95 3.55
C PHE A 57 7.99 21.66 4.76
N ASN A 58 8.76 20.95 5.59
CA ASN A 58 9.46 21.54 6.73
C ASN A 58 10.60 22.50 6.33
N LEU A 59 11.30 22.22 5.23
CA LEU A 59 12.33 23.13 4.70
C LEU A 59 11.73 24.47 4.24
N GLU A 60 10.51 24.43 3.70
CA GLU A 60 9.80 25.63 3.27
C GLU A 60 9.03 26.32 4.41
N ASN A 61 8.64 25.57 5.44
CA ASN A 61 7.90 26.04 6.60
C ASN A 61 8.62 25.59 7.89
N PRO A 62 9.66 26.34 8.33
CA PRO A 62 10.49 25.93 9.46
C PRO A 62 9.67 25.60 10.71
N GLY A 63 9.87 24.41 11.25
CA GLY A 63 9.21 23.93 12.47
C GLY A 63 7.82 23.31 12.26
N LEU A 64 7.27 23.36 11.05
CA LEU A 64 5.98 22.73 10.72
C LEU A 64 6.19 21.40 9.97
N TYR A 65 5.33 20.44 10.27
CA TYR A 65 5.25 19.15 9.58
C TYR A 65 3.79 18.83 9.29
N ALA A 66 3.51 18.19 8.15
CA ALA A 66 2.18 17.71 7.89
C ALA A 66 1.91 16.41 8.67
N SER A 67 0.70 16.31 9.21
CA SER A 67 0.22 15.16 9.96
C SER A 67 -1.19 14.78 9.55
N GLY A 68 -1.49 13.50 9.65
CA GLY A 68 -2.80 12.93 9.35
C GLY A 68 -2.76 11.87 8.27
N ASP A 69 -3.95 11.42 7.90
CA ASP A 69 -4.17 10.30 6.99
C ASP A 69 -4.28 10.79 5.54
N LEU A 70 -3.44 10.29 4.63
CA LEU A 70 -3.50 10.58 3.20
C LEU A 70 -4.63 9.82 2.49
N THR A 71 -5.09 8.69 3.03
CA THR A 71 -6.25 7.95 2.49
C THR A 71 -7.58 8.65 2.71
N ALA A 72 -7.65 9.52 3.73
CA ALA A 72 -8.82 10.35 3.99
C ALA A 72 -8.89 11.60 3.08
N CYS A 73 -7.86 11.86 2.27
CA CYS A 73 -7.84 13.01 1.38
C CYS A 73 -8.81 12.85 0.21
N PRO A 74 -9.49 13.94 -0.20
CA PRO A 74 -10.38 13.91 -1.36
C PRO A 74 -9.59 13.63 -2.64
N ALA A 75 -10.24 12.95 -3.60
CA ALA A 75 -9.64 12.64 -4.89
C ALA A 75 -9.28 13.88 -5.72
N THR A 76 -9.98 14.99 -5.48
CA THR A 76 -9.64 16.29 -6.05
C THR A 76 -8.83 17.07 -5.02
N PRO A 77 -7.58 17.45 -5.32
CA PRO A 77 -6.78 18.25 -4.40
C PRO A 77 -7.50 19.56 -4.08
N GLY A 78 -7.44 19.97 -2.82
CA GLY A 78 -7.97 21.26 -2.40
C GLY A 78 -7.07 22.40 -2.85
N VAL A 79 -7.38 23.61 -2.38
CA VAL A 79 -6.46 24.74 -2.50
C VAL A 79 -5.25 24.55 -1.58
N CYS A 80 -4.05 24.88 -2.07
CA CYS A 80 -2.86 24.90 -1.22
C CYS A 80 -3.01 25.99 -0.15
N VAL A 81 -2.88 25.61 1.13
CA VAL A 81 -2.88 26.56 2.25
C VAL A 81 -1.49 26.56 2.88
N LYS A 82 -0.76 27.68 2.73
CA LYS A 82 0.59 27.81 3.29
C LYS A 82 0.55 27.67 4.82
N GLY A 83 1.47 26.89 5.38
CA GLY A 83 1.54 26.62 6.81
C GLY A 83 0.48 25.68 7.37
N ALA A 84 -0.48 25.18 6.56
CA ALA A 84 -1.43 24.18 7.04
C ALA A 84 -0.73 22.82 7.24
N THR A 85 -0.94 22.21 8.41
CA THR A 85 -0.31 20.96 8.83
C THR A 85 -1.11 19.71 8.49
N SER A 86 -2.19 19.81 7.71
CA SER A 86 -2.93 18.62 7.26
C SER A 86 -2.11 17.82 6.24
N ALA A 87 -2.13 16.49 6.35
CA ALA A 87 -1.50 15.60 5.37
C ALA A 87 -1.97 15.85 3.92
N CYS A 88 -3.23 16.23 3.71
CA CYS A 88 -3.77 16.54 2.38
C CYS A 88 -3.19 17.82 1.77
N ASN A 89 -2.59 18.69 2.59
CA ASN A 89 -1.88 19.86 2.12
C ASN A 89 -0.60 19.49 1.35
N LEU A 90 0.01 18.34 1.67
CA LEU A 90 1.15 17.83 0.91
C LEU A 90 0.78 17.57 -0.56
N ILE A 91 -0.44 17.08 -0.81
CA ILE A 91 -0.97 16.85 -2.16
C ILE A 91 -1.35 18.19 -2.79
N SER A 92 -2.11 19.02 -2.06
CA SER A 92 -2.68 20.28 -2.56
C SER A 92 -1.59 21.31 -2.92
N CYS A 93 -0.48 21.32 -2.18
CA CYS A 93 0.68 22.18 -2.45
C CYS A 93 1.74 21.53 -3.37
N GLY A 94 1.49 20.32 -3.89
CA GLY A 94 2.37 19.68 -4.87
C GLY A 94 3.69 19.11 -4.34
N TYR A 95 3.79 18.83 -3.03
CA TYR A 95 4.94 18.12 -2.46
C TYR A 95 4.95 16.63 -2.80
N ILE A 96 3.77 16.05 -3.00
CA ILE A 96 3.57 14.68 -3.48
C ILE A 96 2.48 14.67 -4.56
N THR A 97 2.58 13.73 -5.49
CA THR A 97 1.54 13.52 -6.51
C THR A 97 0.25 13.03 -5.88
N ASN A 98 -0.88 13.41 -6.49
CA ASN A 98 -2.19 12.95 -6.07
C ASN A 98 -2.41 11.49 -6.48
N PHE A 99 -2.06 10.56 -5.58
CA PHE A 99 -2.39 9.16 -5.74
C PHE A 99 -3.79 8.87 -5.18
N PRO A 100 -4.51 7.87 -5.73
CA PRO A 100 -5.78 7.41 -5.15
C PRO A 100 -5.52 6.56 -3.89
N PHE A 101 -5.02 7.18 -2.82
CA PHE A 101 -4.61 6.52 -1.58
C PHE A 101 -5.72 5.64 -0.99
N SER A 102 -6.99 6.05 -1.03
CA SER A 102 -8.12 5.27 -0.49
C SER A 102 -8.40 3.96 -1.26
N LYS A 103 -7.85 3.79 -2.47
CA LYS A 103 -7.97 2.56 -3.26
C LYS A 103 -6.76 1.64 -3.09
N MET A 104 -5.70 2.12 -2.43
CA MET A 104 -4.50 1.34 -2.19
C MET A 104 -4.72 0.39 -1.01
N PRO A 105 -3.98 -0.73 -0.95
CA PRO A 105 -4.23 -1.75 0.05
C PRO A 105 -3.47 -1.48 1.37
N TYR A 106 -2.68 -0.39 1.40
CA TYR A 106 -2.07 0.19 2.58
C TYR A 106 -2.66 1.57 2.85
N ASN A 107 -2.81 1.90 4.12
CA ASN A 107 -3.07 3.25 4.58
C ASN A 107 -1.75 4.01 4.76
N TYR A 108 -1.69 5.23 4.25
CA TYR A 108 -0.52 6.10 4.29
C TYR A 108 -0.79 7.30 5.17
N LEU A 109 0.11 7.56 6.10
CA LEU A 109 0.01 8.68 7.03
C LEU A 109 1.25 9.55 6.94
N ALA A 110 1.02 10.86 6.93
CA ALA A 110 2.03 11.84 7.25
C ALA A 110 2.07 11.98 8.77
N ILE A 111 3.27 12.04 9.34
CA ILE A 111 3.45 12.14 10.79
C ILE A 111 4.30 13.37 11.08
N ASN A 112 3.88 14.13 12.10
CA ASN A 112 4.70 15.17 12.68
C ASN A 112 5.66 14.52 13.70
N PRO A 113 6.98 14.58 13.48
CA PRO A 113 7.96 13.94 14.36
C PRO A 113 8.04 14.59 15.75
N ASN A 114 7.47 15.80 15.91
CA ASN A 114 7.41 16.50 17.18
C ASN A 114 6.21 16.06 18.04
N THR A 115 5.26 15.31 17.48
CA THR A 115 4.12 14.75 18.21
C THR A 115 4.36 13.27 18.48
N GLY A 116 4.75 12.93 19.72
CA GLY A 116 5.05 11.56 20.16
C GLY A 116 6.54 11.19 20.14
N SER A 117 6.89 10.00 20.65
CA SER A 117 8.29 9.60 20.92
C SER A 117 9.07 9.08 19.71
N ASN A 118 8.46 8.98 18.51
CA ASN A 118 8.99 8.10 17.46
C ASN A 118 9.72 8.80 16.31
N ARG A 119 9.91 10.13 16.27
CA ARG A 119 10.63 10.84 15.17
C ARG A 119 10.24 10.39 13.74
N GLN A 120 9.00 9.94 13.56
CA GLN A 120 8.49 9.43 12.28
C GLN A 120 8.03 10.59 11.41
N LEU A 121 8.33 10.53 10.11
CA LEU A 121 7.83 11.45 9.09
C LEU A 121 6.69 10.86 8.29
N SER A 122 6.66 9.53 8.15
CA SER A 122 5.58 8.85 7.46
C SER A 122 5.41 7.43 7.97
N ARG A 123 4.23 6.88 7.71
CA ARG A 123 3.89 5.49 8.01
C ARG A 123 2.98 4.93 6.93
N ALA A 124 3.26 3.71 6.48
CA ALA A 124 2.34 2.89 5.72
C ALA A 124 1.95 1.67 6.56
N VAL A 125 0.66 1.42 6.76
CA VAL A 125 0.15 0.23 7.47
C VAL A 125 -0.85 -0.49 6.61
N ARG A 126 -0.90 -1.81 6.72
CA ARG A 126 -1.90 -2.59 5.99
C ARG A 126 -3.31 -2.16 6.42
N SER A 127 -4.20 -1.94 5.45
CA SER A 127 -5.57 -1.52 5.75
C SER A 127 -6.48 -2.73 5.96
N ASP A 128 -7.30 -2.67 7.01
CA ASP A 128 -8.39 -3.59 7.32
C ASP A 128 -9.70 -3.27 6.56
N SER A 129 -9.76 -2.10 5.93
CA SER A 129 -10.97 -1.47 5.38
C SER A 129 -10.81 -0.96 3.94
N ALA A 130 -9.62 -1.15 3.34
CA ALA A 130 -9.36 -0.82 1.94
C ALA A 130 -10.16 -1.71 0.96
N ARG A 131 -10.12 -1.38 -0.34
CA ARG A 131 -10.70 -2.20 -1.42
C ARG A 131 -10.18 -3.64 -1.45
N TYR A 132 -8.96 -3.85 -0.95
CA TYR A 132 -8.36 -5.17 -0.74
C TYR A 132 -8.05 -5.32 0.76
N PRO A 133 -9.08 -5.53 1.60
CA PRO A 133 -8.91 -5.50 3.04
C PRO A 133 -8.10 -6.72 3.48
N CYS A 134 -7.17 -6.50 4.41
CA CYS A 134 -6.47 -7.56 5.10
C CYS A 134 -7.11 -7.70 6.49
N PRO A 135 -7.89 -8.76 6.77
CA PRO A 135 -8.46 -8.97 8.09
C PRO A 135 -7.36 -8.97 9.16
N THR A 136 -7.69 -8.54 10.37
CA THR A 136 -6.72 -8.46 11.48
C THR A 136 -6.10 -9.80 11.87
N THR A 137 -6.74 -10.91 11.48
CA THR A 137 -6.29 -12.30 11.67
C THR A 137 -5.40 -12.82 10.54
N ALA A 138 -5.24 -12.05 9.46
CA ALA A 138 -4.44 -12.45 8.30
C ALA A 138 -2.94 -12.29 8.58
N LEU A 139 -2.15 -13.20 7.99
CA LEU A 139 -0.69 -13.26 8.17
C LEU A 139 0.04 -11.96 7.85
N TYR A 140 -0.48 -11.16 6.93
CA TYR A 140 0.15 -9.94 6.41
C TYR A 140 -0.40 -8.65 7.03
N TYR A 141 -1.33 -8.75 7.99
CA TYR A 141 -1.98 -7.57 8.58
C TYR A 141 -0.99 -6.67 9.35
N SER A 142 0.02 -7.27 9.98
CA SER A 142 1.04 -6.52 10.74
C SER A 142 2.08 -5.83 9.87
N TRP A 143 2.01 -6.01 8.54
CA TRP A 143 2.99 -5.45 7.63
C TRP A 143 2.83 -3.94 7.49
N GLY A 144 3.95 -3.24 7.52
CA GLY A 144 3.99 -1.79 7.37
C GLY A 144 5.40 -1.27 7.17
N TYR A 145 5.49 0.03 6.94
CA TYR A 145 6.74 0.75 6.73
C TYR A 145 6.71 2.06 7.51
N LEU A 146 7.79 2.35 8.22
CA LEU A 146 7.97 3.53 9.04
C LEU A 146 9.20 4.26 8.55
N CYS A 147 9.08 5.53 8.19
CA CYS A 147 10.21 6.35 7.78
C CYS A 147 10.44 7.48 8.77
N TYR A 148 11.70 7.73 9.11
CA TYR A 148 12.12 8.60 10.20
C TYR A 148 12.83 9.86 9.70
N THR A 149 13.05 10.82 10.60
CA THR A 149 13.73 12.10 10.31
C THR A 149 15.17 11.95 9.84
N ASP A 150 15.85 10.86 10.21
CA ASP A 150 17.22 10.56 9.79
C ASP A 150 17.30 10.02 8.35
N GLY A 151 16.16 9.80 7.69
CA GLY A 151 16.06 9.23 6.35
C GLY A 151 16.05 7.70 6.33
N SER A 152 16.11 7.04 7.49
CA SER A 152 15.94 5.60 7.57
C SER A 152 14.47 5.21 7.38
N CYS A 153 14.23 4.09 6.69
CA CYS A 153 12.92 3.45 6.64
C CYS A 153 13.05 2.02 7.16
N GLN A 154 12.14 1.63 8.04
CA GLN A 154 12.10 0.31 8.67
C GLN A 154 10.81 -0.40 8.29
N ALA A 155 10.92 -1.70 8.05
CA ALA A 155 9.77 -2.57 7.92
C ALA A 155 9.17 -2.86 9.31
N GLN A 156 7.85 -2.95 9.38
CA GLN A 156 7.10 -3.30 10.59
C GLN A 156 6.57 -4.75 10.47
N GLY A 157 6.58 -5.48 11.60
CA GLY A 157 6.16 -6.87 11.64
C GLY A 157 7.12 -7.77 10.85
N SER A 158 6.56 -8.70 10.08
CA SER A 158 7.32 -9.60 9.19
C SER A 158 7.39 -9.10 7.74
N ALA A 159 7.16 -7.80 7.52
CA ALA A 159 7.20 -7.23 6.18
C ALA A 159 8.61 -7.34 5.56
N PRO A 160 8.70 -7.55 4.22
CA PRO A 160 9.98 -7.51 3.53
C PRO A 160 10.69 -6.17 3.77
N ARG A 161 12.02 -6.20 3.91
CA ARG A 161 12.81 -4.97 4.06
C ARG A 161 12.57 -4.05 2.87
N PRO A 162 12.45 -2.73 3.09
CA PRO A 162 12.41 -1.78 1.99
C PRO A 162 13.67 -1.96 1.12
N PRO A 163 13.56 -1.81 -0.22
CA PRO A 163 14.69 -1.85 -1.13
C PRO A 163 15.67 -0.69 -0.89
#